data_AF-A0A388L8Z7-F1
#
_entry.id   AF-A0A388L8Z7-F1
#
_cell.length_a   1.000
_cell.length_b   1.000
_cell.length_c   1.000
_cell.angle_alpha   90.00
_cell.angle_beta   90.00
_cell.angle_gamma   90.00
#
_symmetry.space_group_name_H-M   'P 1'
#
loop_
_entity.id
_entity.type
_entity.pdbx_description
1 polymer ?
#
loop_
_entity_poly.entity_id
_entity_poly.type
_entity_poly.pdbx_seq_one_letter_code
_entity_poly.pdbx_strand_id
1 'polypeptide(L)'
;MLGFVDTKSRLRVNVLKPGDIALIPQGWWHFHMNIGKEACQSLSAFSSEEAGVIVTHSALLTVPDAVLRATTASKHCEFGRREKEVDDQEGCAGTMQISSVSFCATKRRT
;
A
#
# COMPACT_ATOMS: atom_id res chain seq x y z
N MET A 1 3.72 -4.81 -9.51
CA MET A 1 2.98 -5.86 -8.78
C MET A 1 1.95 -5.18 -7.89
N LEU A 2 0.71 -5.69 -7.86
CA LEU A 2 -0.36 -5.24 -6.98
C LEU A 2 -0.80 -6.41 -6.09
N GLY A 3 -0.87 -6.18 -4.79
CA GLY A 3 -1.44 -7.12 -3.85
C GLY A 3 -2.56 -6.50 -3.03
N PHE A 4 -3.59 -7.27 -2.69
CA PHE A 4 -4.63 -6.86 -1.76
C PHE A 4 -5.04 -7.99 -0.82
N VAL A 5 -5.49 -7.63 0.38
CA VAL A 5 -5.92 -8.55 1.43
C VAL A 5 -7.43 -8.43 1.61
N ASP A 6 -8.11 -9.56 1.40
CA ASP A 6 -9.55 -9.72 1.61
C ASP A 6 -9.86 -9.76 3.13
N THR A 7 -11.12 -9.49 3.48
CA THR A 7 -11.67 -9.56 4.85
C THR A 7 -11.44 -10.91 5.56
N LYS A 8 -11.21 -11.97 4.78
CA LYS A 8 -10.85 -13.31 5.28
C LYS A 8 -9.34 -13.50 5.45
N SER A 9 -8.57 -12.41 5.54
CA SER A 9 -7.10 -12.40 5.63
C SER A 9 -6.41 -13.14 4.48
N ARG A 10 -7.04 -13.17 3.31
CA ARG A 10 -6.47 -13.84 2.12
C ARG A 10 -5.77 -12.81 1.26
N LEU A 11 -4.46 -12.99 1.12
CA LEU A 11 -3.63 -12.20 0.22
C LEU A 11 -3.82 -12.67 -1.23
N ARG A 12 -4.18 -11.75 -2.11
CA ARG A 12 -4.20 -11.94 -3.55
C ARG A 12 -3.18 -11.01 -4.18
N VAL A 13 -2.26 -11.55 -4.96
CA VAL A 13 -1.17 -10.79 -5.60
C VAL A 13 -1.15 -11.11 -7.08
N ASN A 14 -1.16 -10.07 -7.90
CA ASN A 14 -1.05 -10.16 -9.35
C ASN A 14 0.06 -9.23 -9.86
N VAL A 15 0.80 -9.70 -10.86
CA VAL A 15 1.77 -8.89 -11.60
C VAL A 15 1.04 -8.18 -12.73
N LEU A 16 0.73 -6.90 -12.53
CA LEU A 16 0.12 -6.05 -13.55
C LEU A 16 1.13 -5.73 -14.65
N LYS A 17 0.74 -5.97 -15.89
CA LYS A 17 1.44 -5.55 -17.11
C LYS A 17 0.81 -4.28 -17.68
N PRO A 18 1.50 -3.60 -18.61
CA PRO A 18 0.97 -2.38 -19.21
C PRO A 18 -0.33 -2.67 -19.95
N GLY A 19 -1.37 -1.90 -19.65
CA GLY A 19 -2.72 -2.13 -20.18
C GLY A 19 -3.63 -2.94 -19.25
N ASP A 20 -3.10 -3.57 -18.20
CA ASP A 20 -3.91 -4.27 -17.22
C ASP A 20 -4.63 -3.29 -16.29
N ILE A 21 -5.86 -3.65 -15.94
CA ILE A 21 -6.71 -2.94 -15.00
C ILE A 21 -6.93 -3.84 -13.78
N ALA A 22 -6.82 -3.25 -12.60
CA ALA A 22 -7.21 -3.90 -11.36
C ALA A 22 -8.31 -3.12 -10.65
N LEU A 23 -9.27 -3.86 -10.08
CA LEU A 23 -10.36 -3.32 -9.27
C LEU A 23 -10.09 -3.67 -7.81
N ILE A 24 -10.06 -2.65 -6.96
CA ILE A 24 -9.85 -2.79 -5.52
C ILE A 24 -11.15 -2.37 -4.82
N PRO A 25 -11.84 -3.29 -4.13
CA PRO A 25 -13.04 -2.98 -3.35
C PRO A 25 -12.74 -2.03 -2.18
N GLN A 26 -13.78 -1.32 -1.72
CA GLN A 26 -13.67 -0.37 -0.62
C GLN A 26 -13.31 -1.07 0.70
N GLY A 27 -12.40 -0.46 1.46
CA GLY A 27 -12.02 -0.93 2.80
C GLY A 27 -11.10 -2.15 2.78
N TRP A 28 -10.57 -2.52 1.62
CA TRP A 28 -9.56 -3.56 1.50
C TRP A 28 -8.17 -2.95 1.65
N TRP A 29 -7.25 -3.74 2.19
CA TRP A 29 -5.86 -3.36 2.31
C TRP A 29 -5.14 -3.72 1.01
N HIS A 30 -4.40 -2.81 0.41
CA HIS A 30 -3.62 -3.09 -0.80
C HIS A 30 -2.25 -2.43 -0.80
N PHE A 31 -1.39 -2.90 -1.69
CA PHE A 31 -0.04 -2.36 -1.86
C PHE A 31 0.41 -2.50 -3.31
N HIS A 32 1.18 -1.50 -3.76
CA HIS A 32 1.87 -1.52 -5.04
C HIS A 32 3.36 -1.67 -4.79
N MET A 33 4.00 -2.58 -5.54
CA MET A 33 5.45 -2.74 -5.52
C MET A 33 5.96 -2.87 -6.95
N ASN A 34 6.93 -2.04 -7.31
CA ASN A 34 7.61 -2.20 -8.58
C ASN A 34 8.64 -3.33 -8.49
N ILE A 35 8.38 -4.44 -9.20
CA ILE A 35 9.30 -5.59 -9.29
C ILE A 35 10.14 -5.56 -10.58
N GLY A 36 9.85 -4.62 -11.48
CA GLY A 36 10.57 -4.43 -12.72
C GLY A 36 11.82 -3.58 -12.54
N LYS A 37 12.74 -3.66 -13.50
CA LYS A 37 13.94 -2.80 -13.57
C LYS A 37 13.64 -1.41 -14.13
N GLU A 38 12.45 -1.23 -14.70
CA GLU A 38 12.01 0.01 -15.33
C GLU A 38 11.04 0.77 -14.45
N ALA A 39 10.91 2.08 -14.68
CA ALA A 39 9.95 2.90 -13.97
C ALA A 39 8.51 2.47 -14.35
N CYS A 40 7.76 2.01 -13.35
CA CYS A 40 6.35 1.68 -13.48
C CYS A 40 5.51 2.89 -13.06
N GLN A 41 4.52 3.28 -13.88
CA GLN A 41 3.52 4.27 -13.49
C GLN A 41 2.16 3.60 -13.39
N SER A 42 1.38 3.99 -12.39
CA SER A 42 0.00 3.55 -12.25
C SER A 42 -0.92 4.75 -12.13
N LEU A 43 -2.02 4.73 -12.87
CA LEU A 43 -3.09 5.71 -12.72
C LEU A 43 -4.21 5.07 -11.89
N SER A 44 -4.59 5.71 -10.79
CA SER A 44 -5.70 5.24 -9.95
C SER A 44 -6.85 6.23 -9.99
N ALA A 45 -8.07 5.72 -10.19
CA ALA A 45 -9.30 6.48 -10.13
C ALA A 45 -10.17 5.98 -8.97
N PHE A 46 -10.86 6.90 -8.30
CA PHE A 46 -11.70 6.62 -7.15
C PHE A 46 -13.14 7.01 -7.46
N SER A 47 -14.09 6.31 -6.83
CA SER A 47 -15.53 6.61 -6.97
C SER A 47 -16.00 7.75 -6.06
N SER A 48 -15.11 8.38 -5.29
CA SER A 48 -15.41 9.49 -4.38
C SER A 48 -14.46 10.65 -4.66
N GLU A 49 -15.00 11.87 -4.62
CA GLU A 49 -14.23 13.11 -4.76
C GLU A 49 -13.30 13.35 -3.57
N GLU A 50 -13.70 12.89 -2.38
CA GLU A 50 -12.90 12.92 -1.14
C GLU A 50 -12.36 11.52 -0.84
N ALA A 51 -11.50 11.03 -1.73
CA ALA A 51 -10.84 9.74 -1.56
C ALA A 51 -9.73 9.86 -0.49
N GLY A 52 -10.12 9.76 0.78
CA GLY A 52 -9.17 9.68 1.89
C GLY A 52 -8.22 8.48 1.73
N VAL A 53 -6.94 8.70 2.01
CA VAL A 53 -5.90 7.65 1.97
C VAL A 53 -5.33 7.45 3.36
N ILE A 54 -5.39 6.21 3.85
CA ILE A 54 -4.75 5.82 5.11
C ILE A 54 -3.51 5.01 4.76
N VAL A 55 -2.35 5.56 5.04
CA VAL A 55 -1.08 4.84 4.92
C VAL A 55 -0.89 4.03 6.19
N THR A 56 -0.92 2.71 6.08
CA THR A 56 -0.85 1.80 7.23
C THR A 56 0.32 2.11 8.14
N HIS A 57 1.52 2.25 7.56
CA HIS A 57 2.73 2.41 8.34
C HIS A 57 2.63 3.67 9.21
N SER A 58 2.36 4.81 8.59
CA SER A 58 2.24 6.10 9.27
C SER A 58 1.08 6.10 10.27
N ALA A 59 -0.06 5.49 9.94
CA ALA A 59 -1.20 5.40 10.84
C ALA A 59 -0.95 4.52 12.07
N LEU A 60 -0.06 3.52 11.96
CA LEU A 60 0.35 2.73 13.12
C LEU A 60 1.32 3.52 14.00
N LEU A 61 2.27 4.27 13.42
CA LEU A 61 3.23 5.06 14.20
C LEU A 61 2.59 6.16 15.05
N THR A 62 1.40 6.66 14.68
CA THR A 62 0.71 7.70 15.46
C THR A 62 0.02 7.17 16.71
N VAL A 63 -0.14 5.86 16.85
CA VAL A 63 -0.77 5.23 18.02
C VAL A 63 0.25 5.15 19.17
N PRO A 64 -0.16 5.38 20.44
CA PRO A 64 0.76 5.28 21.56
C PRO A 64 1.46 3.92 21.65
N ASP A 65 2.77 3.95 21.94
CA ASP A 65 3.61 2.74 22.03
C ASP A 65 3.06 1.65 22.95
N ALA A 66 2.37 2.04 24.02
CA ALA A 66 1.76 1.08 24.94
C ALA A 66 0.71 0.20 24.24
N VAL A 67 -0.08 0.78 23.34
CA VAL A 67 -1.11 0.07 22.56
C VAL A 67 -0.46 -0.72 21.43
N LEU A 68 0.55 -0.16 20.77
CA LEU A 68 1.29 -0.85 19.72
C LEU A 68 1.97 -2.12 20.25
N ARG A 69 2.63 -2.05 21.40
CA ARG A 69 3.25 -3.23 22.05
C ARG A 69 2.24 -4.31 22.42
N ALA A 70 1.05 -3.91 22.85
CA ALA A 70 0.01 -4.86 23.26
C ALA A 70 -0.62 -5.56 22.07
N THR A 71 -0.64 -4.91 20.91
CA THR A 71 -1.34 -5.37 19.70
C THR A 71 -0.41 -6.00 18.66
N THR A 72 0.85 -5.56 18.59
CA THR A 72 1.86 -6.15 17.70
C THR A 72 2.83 -7.02 18.49
N ALA A 73 3.11 -8.22 17.99
CA ALA A 73 4.02 -9.18 18.62
C ALA A 73 5.52 -8.74 18.59
N SER A 74 5.82 -7.53 18.11
CA SER A 74 7.18 -7.02 17.99
C SER A 74 7.66 -6.46 19.33
N LYS A 75 8.89 -6.80 19.72
CA LYS A 75 9.53 -6.19 20.89
C LYS A 75 9.76 -4.71 20.60
N HIS A 76 9.32 -3.82 21.49
CA HIS A 76 9.40 -2.36 21.32
C HIS A 76 10.75 -1.79 20.89
N CYS A 77 11.85 -2.45 21.24
CA CYS A 77 13.18 -1.98 20.86
C CYS A 77 13.42 -2.01 19.33
N GLU A 78 12.63 -2.77 18.57
CA GLU A 78 12.73 -2.86 17.11
C GLU A 78 11.90 -1.79 16.38
N PHE A 79 10.90 -1.20 17.03
CA PHE A 79 9.99 -0.24 16.39
C PHE A 79 10.63 1.13 16.17
N GLY A 80 11.37 1.65 17.15
CA GLY A 80 12.12 2.91 17.01
C GLY A 80 13.26 2.84 15.97
N ARG A 81 13.61 1.65 15.48
CA ARG A 81 14.53 1.48 14.34
C ARG A 81 13.79 1.55 13.00
N ARG A 82 12.50 1.18 12.96
CA ARG A 82 11.67 1.20 11.74
C ARG A 82 11.23 2.60 11.34
N GLU A 83 10.98 3.51 12.28
CA GLU A 83 10.66 4.92 11.95
C GLU A 83 11.70 5.56 11.03
N LYS A 84 12.99 5.23 11.20
CA LYS A 84 14.09 5.74 10.37
C LYS A 84 14.21 5.08 8.99
N GLU A 85 13.69 3.87 8.80
CA GLU A 85 13.80 3.14 7.52
C GLU A 85 12.61 3.43 6.58
N VAL A 86 11.55 4.03 7.12
CA VAL A 86 10.31 4.31 6.40
C VAL A 86 10.37 5.59 5.57
N ASP A 87 11.21 6.55 5.98
CA ASP A 87 11.48 7.79 5.22
C ASP A 87 12.09 7.50 3.84
N ASP A 88 12.84 6.39 3.70
CA ASP A 88 13.43 5.93 2.43
C ASP A 88 12.47 5.06 1.57
N GLN A 89 11.30 4.68 2.11
CA GLN A 89 10.39 3.69 1.49
C GLN A 89 9.05 4.26 1.00
N GLU A 90 8.94 5.57 0.72
CA GLU A 90 7.69 6.20 0.24
C GLU A 90 7.03 5.51 -0.98
N GLY A 91 7.75 4.63 -1.69
CA GLY A 91 7.20 3.81 -2.79
C GLY A 91 6.62 2.43 -2.43
N CYS A 92 6.69 1.94 -1.19
CA CYS A 92 6.33 0.55 -0.82
C CYS A 92 5.31 0.41 0.33
N ALA A 93 4.79 1.50 0.88
CA ALA A 93 3.84 1.43 1.99
C ALA A 93 2.47 0.88 1.51
N GLY A 94 1.95 -0.14 2.22
CA GLY A 94 0.57 -0.57 2.05
C GLY A 94 -0.38 0.59 2.34
N THR A 95 -1.25 0.89 1.39
CA THR A 95 -2.23 1.97 1.49
C THR A 95 -3.61 1.34 1.53
N MET A 96 -4.43 1.79 2.47
CA MET A 96 -5.84 1.45 2.53
C MET A 96 -6.60 2.63 1.90
N GLN A 97 -7.23 2.40 0.75
CA GLN A 97 -7.97 3.43 0.01
C GLN A 97 -9.45 3.08 -0.13
N ILE A 98 -10.25 4.10 -0.34
CA ILE A 98 -11.68 4.01 -0.58
C ILE A 98 -11.87 3.59 -2.04
N SER A 99 -12.08 2.30 -2.30
CA SER A 99 -12.31 1.66 -3.63
C SER A 99 -11.65 2.34 -4.84
N SER A 100 -10.59 1.72 -5.37
CA SER A 100 -9.85 2.28 -6.50
C SER A 100 -9.80 1.33 -7.68
N VAL A 101 -9.81 1.91 -8.88
CA VAL A 101 -9.43 1.23 -10.11
C VAL A 101 -8.02 1.66 -10.44
N SER A 102 -7.08 0.73 -10.51
CA SER A 102 -5.68 1.04 -10.83
C SER A 102 -5.32 0.47 -12.21
N PHE A 103 -4.80 1.35 -13.06
CA PHE A 103 -4.31 1.04 -14.40
C PHE A 103 -2.78 1.07 -14.41
N CYS A 104 -2.15 0.02 -14.93
CA CYS A 104 -0.70 -0.03 -15.09
C CYS A 104 -0.29 0.53 -16.45
N ALA A 105 0.54 1.57 -16.44
CA ALA A 105 1.09 2.21 -17.63
C ALA A 105 2.63 2.18 -17.60
N THR A 106 3.25 1.74 -18.70
CA THR A 106 4.69 1.98 -18.90
C THR A 106 4.88 3.37 -19.45
N LYS A 107 5.80 4.13 -18.87
CA LYS A 107 6.24 5.42 -19.42
C LYS A 107 6.88 5.17 -20.80
N ARG A 108 6.16 5.43 -21.90
CA ARG A 108 6.83 5.60 -23.20
C ARG A 108 7.75 6.82 -23.05
N ARG A 109 9.06 6.62 -23.19
CA ARG A 109 9.98 7.73 -23.43
C ARG A 109 9.57 8.37 -24.75
N THR A 110 8.96 9.55 -24.67
CA THR A 110 8.88 10.51 -25.78
C THR A 110 10.21 11.24 -25.86
#